data_AF-A0A7C9IYR9-F1
#
_entry.id   AF-A0A7C9IYR9-F1
#
_cell.length_a   1.000
_cell.length_b   1.000
_cell.length_c   1.000
_cell.angle_alpha   90.00
_cell.angle_beta   90.00
_cell.angle_gamma   90.00
#
_symmetry.space_group_name_H-M   'P 1'
#
loop_
_entity.id
_entity.type
_entity.pdbx_description
1 polymer ?
#
loop_
_entity_poly.entity_id
_entity_poly.type
_entity_poly.pdbx_seq_one_letter_code
_entity_poly.pdbx_strand_id
1 'polypeptide(L)'
;MAYKVDFKEVSPVGLESSPVADALAGLRANEARYFWNKYKFEYVTYPASEKQEEVAWFEKLIKAERDLTFSEKLLEVAVYEDDDLYWPEFYFENGMVLNVLYEKKGEKPKRAVGIKLAVGAPVPPELEGKFKFAHQRSKLAGEIRGSFFKVKQTWL
;
A
#
# COMPACT_ATOMS: atom_id res chain seq x y z
N MET A 1 0.44 5.21 17.38
CA MET A 1 -0.99 5.10 17.71
C MET A 1 -1.77 4.97 16.42
N ALA A 2 -2.79 4.12 16.42
CA ALA A 2 -3.67 3.91 15.28
C ALA A 2 -4.37 5.22 14.84
N TYR A 3 -4.53 5.40 13.53
CA TYR A 3 -5.23 6.52 12.93
C TYR A 3 -6.36 6.02 12.02
N LYS A 4 -7.59 6.37 12.37
CA LYS A 4 -8.76 6.13 11.52
C LYS A 4 -8.79 7.18 10.42
N VAL A 5 -8.70 6.72 9.17
CA VAL A 5 -8.62 7.61 8.01
C VAL A 5 -10.01 8.12 7.65
N ASP A 6 -10.19 9.45 7.67
CA ASP A 6 -11.35 10.11 7.08
C ASP A 6 -11.04 10.55 5.64
N PHE A 7 -11.78 10.01 4.67
CA PHE A 7 -11.61 10.37 3.26
C PHE A 7 -12.42 11.61 2.84
N LYS A 8 -13.20 12.20 3.75
CA LYS A 8 -13.86 13.50 3.57
C LYS A 8 -12.98 14.64 4.04
N GLU A 9 -12.19 14.41 5.09
CA GLU A 9 -11.23 15.36 5.65
C GLU A 9 -9.83 14.74 5.64
N VAL A 10 -9.12 14.94 4.53
CA VAL A 10 -7.79 14.35 4.30
C VAL A 10 -6.79 14.93 5.29
N SER A 11 -6.03 14.06 5.95
CA SER A 11 -5.03 14.46 6.95
C SER A 11 -3.72 13.66 6.83
N PRO A 12 -2.56 14.31 7.01
CA PRO A 12 -1.24 13.68 6.92
C PRO A 12 -0.80 12.98 8.21
N VAL A 13 -1.67 12.78 9.21
CA VAL A 13 -1.32 12.12 10.48
C VAL A 13 -0.62 10.76 10.26
N GLY A 14 0.58 10.58 10.82
CA GLY A 14 1.43 9.40 10.64
C GLY A 14 2.31 9.41 9.38
N LEU A 15 2.12 10.38 8.48
CA LEU A 15 2.81 10.52 7.19
C LEU A 15 3.63 11.82 7.09
N GLU A 16 3.71 12.61 8.17
CA GLU A 16 4.23 13.98 8.18
C GLU A 16 5.73 14.07 7.84
N SER A 17 6.46 12.97 8.04
CA SER A 17 7.87 12.88 7.67
C SER A 17 8.11 12.72 6.17
N SER A 18 7.07 12.38 5.40
CA SER A 18 7.16 12.27 3.95
C SER A 18 7.37 13.64 3.31
N PRO A 19 8.30 13.79 2.34
CA PRO A 19 8.42 15.02 1.55
C PRO A 19 7.19 15.30 0.67
N VAL A 20 6.29 14.31 0.52
CA VAL A 20 5.03 14.42 -0.23
C VAL A 20 3.83 14.09 0.66
N ALA A 21 3.89 14.44 1.95
CA ALA A 21 2.90 14.08 2.97
C ALA A 21 1.44 14.34 2.55
N ASP A 22 1.12 15.51 2.00
CA ASP A 22 -0.25 15.84 1.58
C ASP A 22 -0.74 14.95 0.43
N ALA A 23 0.12 14.70 -0.57
CA ALA A 23 -0.21 13.83 -1.69
C ALA A 23 -0.35 12.37 -1.26
N LEU A 24 0.52 11.91 -0.35
CA LEU A 24 0.46 10.56 0.22
C LEU A 24 -0.79 10.38 1.08
N ALA A 25 -1.17 11.39 1.86
CA ALA A 25 -2.42 11.42 2.61
C ALA A 25 -3.64 11.36 1.69
N GLY A 26 -3.61 12.07 0.56
CA GLY A 26 -4.63 12.00 -0.49
C GLY A 26 -4.75 10.60 -1.12
N LEU A 27 -3.62 9.93 -1.35
CA LEU A 27 -3.59 8.53 -1.79
C LEU A 27 -4.18 7.59 -0.73
N ARG A 28 -3.77 7.71 0.54
CA ARG A 28 -4.34 6.95 1.66
C ARG A 28 -5.85 7.15 1.79
N ALA A 29 -6.33 8.38 1.67
CA ALA A 29 -7.75 8.70 1.69
C ALA A 29 -8.51 8.08 0.49
N ASN A 30 -7.87 8.03 -0.69
CA ASN A 30 -8.44 7.35 -1.84
C ASN A 30 -8.62 5.85 -1.60
N GLU A 31 -7.64 5.19 -0.96
CA GLU A 31 -7.74 3.78 -0.55
C GLU A 31 -8.84 3.57 0.48
N ALA A 32 -8.86 4.38 1.55
CA ALA A 32 -9.90 4.32 2.57
C ALA A 32 -11.32 4.41 1.97
N ARG A 33 -11.53 5.31 1.01
CA ARG A 33 -12.81 5.43 0.30
C ARG A 33 -13.13 4.17 -0.53
N TYR A 34 -12.15 3.57 -1.19
CA TYR A 34 -12.34 2.33 -1.95
C TYR A 34 -12.80 1.19 -1.02
N PHE A 35 -12.10 0.99 0.10
CA PHE A 35 -12.44 -0.05 1.08
C PHE A 35 -13.81 0.19 1.73
N TRP A 36 -14.15 1.44 2.06
CA TRP A 36 -15.48 1.78 2.54
C TRP A 36 -16.59 1.49 1.52
N ASN A 37 -16.38 1.90 0.26
CA ASN A 37 -17.39 1.71 -0.78
C ASN A 37 -17.61 0.23 -1.10
N LYS A 38 -16.53 -0.55 -1.20
CA LYS A 38 -16.57 -1.94 -1.64
C LYS A 38 -16.85 -2.93 -0.52
N TYR A 39 -16.23 -2.73 0.65
CA TYR A 39 -16.26 -3.69 1.76
C TYR A 39 -16.92 -3.15 3.04
N LYS A 40 -17.31 -1.86 3.06
CA LYS A 40 -17.83 -1.19 4.27
C LYS A 40 -16.86 -1.25 5.45
N PHE A 41 -15.57 -1.31 5.12
CA PHE A 41 -14.49 -1.37 6.09
C PHE A 41 -14.06 0.03 6.53
N GLU A 42 -13.92 0.22 7.84
CA GLU A 42 -13.32 1.42 8.40
C GLU A 42 -11.80 1.32 8.29
N TYR A 43 -11.20 2.12 7.42
CA TYR A 43 -9.78 2.04 7.12
C TYR A 43 -8.96 2.71 8.23
N VAL A 44 -8.09 1.92 8.86
CA VAL A 44 -7.22 2.36 9.96
C VAL A 44 -5.77 2.06 9.58
N THR A 45 -4.87 3.03 9.79
CA THR A 45 -3.42 2.80 9.72
C THR A 45 -2.81 2.76 11.11
N TYR A 46 -1.70 2.04 11.21
CA TYR A 46 -0.90 1.91 12.42
C TYR A 46 0.55 2.23 12.05
N PRO A 47 1.34 2.83 12.96
CA PRO A 47 2.78 2.94 12.76
C PRO A 47 3.40 1.57 12.45
N ALA A 48 4.35 1.52 11.53
CA ALA A 48 4.99 0.26 11.12
C ALA A 48 5.60 -0.51 12.30
N SER A 49 6.05 0.19 13.34
CA SER A 49 6.56 -0.39 14.59
C SER A 49 5.51 -1.16 15.39
N GLU A 50 4.22 -0.90 15.19
CA GLU A 50 3.10 -1.62 15.82
C GLU A 50 2.63 -2.81 14.98
N LYS A 51 3.18 -2.99 13.76
CA LYS A 51 2.78 -4.00 12.76
C LYS A 51 3.97 -4.82 12.24
N GLN A 52 4.90 -5.14 13.15
CA GLN A 52 6.18 -5.78 12.79
C GLN A 52 6.01 -7.16 12.14
N GLU A 53 4.96 -7.91 12.51
CA GLU A 53 4.70 -9.22 11.91
C GLU A 53 4.32 -9.09 10.43
N GLU A 54 3.41 -8.17 10.10
CA GLU A 54 3.00 -7.90 8.73
C GLU A 54 4.14 -7.33 7.89
N VAL A 55 4.98 -6.48 8.49
CA VAL A 55 6.19 -5.93 7.84
C VAL A 55 7.19 -7.03 7.53
N ALA A 56 7.54 -7.86 8.51
CA ALA A 56 8.49 -8.96 8.31
C ALA A 56 7.98 -10.01 7.31
N TRP A 57 6.67 -10.27 7.31
CA TRP A 57 6.03 -11.13 6.31
C TRP A 57 6.12 -10.53 4.91
N PHE A 58 5.81 -9.25 4.78
CA PHE A 58 5.84 -8.53 3.51
C PHE A 58 7.25 -8.47 2.91
N GLU A 59 8.26 -8.13 3.72
CA GLU A 59 9.65 -8.07 3.27
C GLU A 59 10.15 -9.41 2.73
N LYS A 60 9.84 -10.51 3.42
CA LYS A 60 10.14 -11.86 2.94
C LYS A 60 9.43 -12.14 1.61
N LEU A 61 8.16 -11.76 1.49
CA LEU A 61 7.36 -11.94 0.29
C LEU A 61 7.97 -11.24 -0.92
N ILE A 62 8.22 -9.94 -0.83
CA ILE A 62 8.74 -9.17 -1.98
C ILE A 62 10.18 -9.56 -2.34
N LYS A 63 10.98 -9.98 -1.35
CA LYS A 63 12.32 -10.51 -1.58
C LYS A 63 12.27 -11.81 -2.37
N ALA A 64 11.44 -12.76 -1.96
CA ALA A 64 11.35 -14.06 -2.62
C ALA A 64 10.62 -14.01 -3.98
N GLU A 65 9.62 -13.14 -4.14
CA GLU A 65 8.85 -13.03 -5.39
C GLU A 65 9.58 -12.24 -6.49
N ARG A 66 10.34 -11.21 -6.10
CA ARG A 66 10.90 -10.23 -7.05
C ARG A 66 12.31 -9.71 -6.71
N ASP A 67 12.97 -10.26 -5.71
CA ASP A 67 14.27 -9.79 -5.24
C ASP A 67 14.28 -8.29 -4.91
N LEU A 68 13.18 -7.81 -4.30
CA LEU A 68 13.03 -6.42 -3.89
C LEU A 68 13.41 -6.25 -2.41
N THR A 69 14.08 -5.16 -2.10
CA THR A 69 14.43 -4.73 -0.74
C THR A 69 14.49 -3.22 -0.75
N PHE A 70 13.61 -2.55 -0.02
CA PHE A 70 13.52 -1.09 -0.03
C PHE A 70 14.34 -0.50 1.10
N SER A 71 15.15 0.51 0.78
CA SER A 71 15.89 1.29 1.77
C SER A 71 15.04 2.35 2.47
N GLU A 72 13.90 2.67 1.87
CA GLU A 72 12.97 3.70 2.31
C GLU A 72 12.27 3.31 3.61
N LYS A 73 12.11 4.31 4.49
CA LYS A 73 11.45 4.09 5.77
C LYS A 73 9.97 3.78 5.56
N LEU A 74 9.51 2.68 6.14
CA LEU A 74 8.09 2.37 6.23
C LEU A 74 7.47 3.15 7.41
N LEU A 75 6.44 3.95 7.12
CA LEU A 75 5.80 4.81 8.10
C LEU A 75 4.60 4.11 8.73
N GLU A 76 3.65 3.71 7.89
CA GLU A 76 2.33 3.25 8.32
C GLU A 76 1.93 1.97 7.59
N VAL A 77 1.11 1.16 8.27
CA VAL A 77 0.55 -0.10 7.75
C VAL A 77 -0.95 -0.10 7.99
N ALA A 78 -1.72 -0.44 6.97
CA ALA A 78 -3.12 -0.82 7.10
C ALA A 78 -3.26 -2.32 6.85
N VAL A 79 -4.23 -2.94 7.52
CA VAL A 79 -4.55 -4.35 7.28
C VAL A 79 -6.05 -4.47 7.09
N TYR A 80 -6.44 -4.88 5.89
CA TYR A 80 -7.79 -5.39 5.64
C TYR A 80 -7.72 -6.92 5.64
N GLU A 81 -8.59 -7.56 6.40
CA GLU A 81 -8.71 -9.01 6.43
C GLU A 81 -10.16 -9.43 6.65
N ASP A 82 -10.60 -10.40 5.85
CA ASP A 82 -11.86 -11.13 6.04
C ASP A 82 -11.62 -12.65 5.82
N ASP A 83 -12.69 -13.44 5.74
CA ASP A 83 -12.60 -14.90 5.58
C ASP A 83 -11.92 -15.35 4.27
N ASP A 84 -11.87 -14.49 3.26
CA ASP A 84 -11.44 -14.81 1.90
C ASP A 84 -10.21 -14.01 1.45
N LEU A 85 -10.00 -12.82 2.02
CA LEU A 85 -8.96 -11.88 1.63
C LEU A 85 -8.06 -11.53 2.81
N TYR A 86 -6.76 -11.47 2.52
CA TYR A 86 -5.79 -10.74 3.31
C TYR A 86 -5.19 -9.66 2.42
N TRP A 87 -5.28 -8.40 2.85
CA TRP A 87 -4.91 -7.25 2.03
C TRP A 87 -4.25 -6.15 2.85
N PRO A 88 -2.99 -6.35 3.29
CA PRO A 88 -2.22 -5.30 3.92
C PRO A 88 -1.74 -4.26 2.91
N GLU A 89 -1.62 -3.01 3.36
CA GLU A 89 -1.03 -1.89 2.64
C GLU A 89 0.06 -1.23 3.49
N PHE A 90 1.14 -0.81 2.83
CA PHE A 90 2.41 -0.38 3.40
C PHE A 90 2.77 0.99 2.82
N TYR A 91 2.85 2.01 3.66
CA TYR A 91 3.07 3.41 3.29
C TYR A 91 4.51 3.83 3.59
N PHE A 92 5.28 4.11 2.54
CA PHE A 92 6.69 4.50 2.63
C PHE A 92 6.85 6.01 2.64
N GLU A 93 7.91 6.47 3.30
CA GLU A 93 8.24 7.88 3.50
C GLU A 93 8.37 8.64 2.17
N ASN A 94 8.93 8.03 1.12
CA ASN A 94 9.06 8.68 -0.19
C ASN A 94 7.76 8.84 -1.00
N GLY A 95 6.60 8.45 -0.46
CA GLY A 95 5.31 8.56 -1.15
C GLY A 95 4.90 7.32 -1.95
N MET A 96 5.61 6.21 -1.78
CA MET A 96 5.21 4.91 -2.32
C MET A 96 4.23 4.19 -1.39
N VAL A 97 3.22 3.54 -1.98
CA VAL A 97 2.30 2.64 -1.28
C VAL A 97 2.33 1.28 -1.96
N LEU A 98 2.67 0.24 -1.19
CA LEU A 98 2.64 -1.14 -1.63
C LEU A 98 1.48 -1.87 -0.95
N ASN A 99 0.75 -2.69 -1.68
CA ASN A 99 -0.30 -3.53 -1.09
C ASN A 99 -0.16 -4.97 -1.57
N VAL A 100 -0.62 -5.93 -0.77
CA VAL A 100 -0.64 -7.34 -1.17
C VAL A 100 -2.07 -7.82 -1.20
N LEU A 101 -2.70 -7.86 -2.38
CA LEU A 101 -3.96 -8.58 -2.53
C LEU A 101 -3.67 -10.07 -2.43
N TYR A 102 -4.22 -10.75 -1.44
CA TYR A 102 -4.05 -12.19 -1.26
C TYR A 102 -5.40 -12.88 -1.04
N GLU A 103 -5.90 -13.54 -2.09
CA GLU A 103 -7.02 -14.49 -1.96
C GLU A 103 -6.54 -15.77 -1.24
N LYS A 104 -7.20 -16.08 -0.12
CA LYS A 104 -6.90 -17.22 0.76
C LYS A 104 -7.35 -18.56 0.18
N LYS A 105 -8.42 -18.55 -0.62
CA LYS A 105 -9.09 -19.74 -1.16
C LYS A 105 -9.31 -19.63 -2.67
N GLY A 106 -9.68 -20.75 -3.29
CA GLY A 106 -10.01 -20.84 -4.72
C GLY A 106 -9.03 -21.72 -5.50
N GLU A 107 -9.43 -22.18 -6.68
CA GLU A 107 -8.60 -23.04 -7.55
C GLU A 107 -7.41 -22.28 -8.16
N LYS A 108 -7.60 -20.98 -8.46
CA LYS A 108 -6.58 -20.08 -9.00
C LYS A 108 -6.69 -18.71 -8.31
N PRO A 109 -6.33 -18.61 -7.01
CA PRO A 109 -6.52 -17.40 -6.24
C PRO A 109 -5.73 -16.24 -6.85
N LYS A 110 -6.35 -15.07 -6.89
CA LYS A 110 -5.71 -13.84 -7.33
C LYS A 110 -4.81 -13.33 -6.22
N ARG A 111 -3.51 -13.34 -6.49
CA ARG A 111 -2.48 -12.83 -5.59
C ARG A 111 -1.55 -11.88 -6.32
N ALA A 112 -1.41 -10.67 -5.82
CA ALA A 112 -0.58 -9.65 -6.46
C ALA A 112 -0.09 -8.60 -5.47
N VAL A 113 1.12 -8.11 -5.70
CA VAL A 113 1.60 -6.89 -5.06
C VAL A 113 1.29 -5.71 -5.97
N GLY A 114 0.46 -4.79 -5.48
CA GLY A 114 0.20 -3.52 -6.14
C GLY A 114 1.23 -2.47 -5.72
N ILE A 115 1.66 -1.66 -6.67
CA ILE A 115 2.60 -0.55 -6.49
C ILE A 115 1.88 0.74 -6.86
N LYS A 116 1.85 1.71 -5.94
CA LYS A 116 1.28 3.04 -6.19
C LYS A 116 2.30 4.09 -5.76
N LEU A 117 2.43 5.16 -6.54
CA LEU A 117 3.23 6.33 -6.20
C LEU A 117 2.31 7.55 -6.17
N ALA A 118 2.37 8.29 -5.07
CA ALA A 118 1.67 9.56 -4.93
C ALA A 118 2.20 10.62 -5.92
N VAL A 119 1.47 11.73 -6.05
CA VAL A 119 1.95 12.89 -6.82
C VAL A 119 3.27 13.38 -6.22
N GLY A 120 4.28 13.63 -7.07
CA GLY A 120 5.59 14.10 -6.65
C GLY A 120 6.56 13.02 -6.15
N ALA A 121 6.10 11.80 -5.85
CA ALA A 121 6.98 10.71 -5.41
C ALA A 121 7.94 10.26 -6.54
N PRO A 122 9.25 10.09 -6.31
CA PRO A 122 10.13 9.49 -7.31
C PRO A 122 9.78 8.01 -7.54
N VAL A 123 10.19 7.44 -8.67
CA VAL A 123 10.24 5.98 -8.81
C VAL A 123 11.47 5.50 -8.03
N PRO A 124 11.32 4.62 -7.02
CA PRO A 124 12.47 4.11 -6.27
C PRO A 124 13.47 3.38 -7.20
N PRO A 125 14.79 3.49 -6.95
CA PRO A 125 15.82 2.80 -7.75
C PRO A 125 15.58 1.30 -7.89
N GLU A 126 15.00 0.68 -6.86
CA GLU A 126 14.71 -0.75 -6.83
C GLU A 126 13.63 -1.17 -7.86
N LEU A 127 12.81 -0.22 -8.30
CA LEU A 127 11.73 -0.39 -9.29
C LEU A 127 12.06 0.19 -10.67
N GLU A 128 13.08 1.05 -10.75
CA GLU A 128 13.46 1.75 -11.97
C GLU A 128 13.83 0.75 -13.09
N GLY A 129 13.28 0.96 -14.28
CA GLY A 129 13.45 0.08 -15.44
C GLY A 129 12.78 -1.30 -15.35
N LYS A 130 12.31 -1.73 -14.16
CA LYS A 130 11.68 -3.05 -13.95
C LYS A 130 10.16 -3.04 -14.15
N PHE A 131 9.53 -1.89 -13.91
CA PHE A 131 8.08 -1.73 -13.95
C PHE A 131 7.64 -0.63 -14.90
N LYS A 132 6.53 -0.88 -15.60
CA LYS A 132 5.82 0.14 -16.37
C LYS A 132 4.70 0.70 -15.50
N PHE A 133 4.62 2.02 -15.42
CA PHE A 133 3.61 2.71 -14.62
C PHE A 133 2.49 3.25 -15.52
N ALA A 134 1.26 2.88 -15.18
CA ALA A 134 0.06 3.51 -15.70
C ALA A 134 -0.30 4.73 -14.84
N HIS A 135 -0.95 5.72 -15.44
CA HIS A 135 -1.36 6.94 -14.75
C HIS A 135 -2.88 6.96 -14.60
N GLN A 136 -3.36 7.23 -13.39
CA GLN A 136 -4.78 7.36 -13.08
C GLN A 136 -5.01 8.67 -12.32
N ARG A 137 -6.11 9.36 -12.61
CA ARG A 137 -6.51 10.56 -11.86
C ARG A 137 -7.54 10.21 -10.78
N SER A 138 -7.35 10.77 -9.59
CA SER A 138 -8.25 10.74 -8.45
C SER A 138 -8.53 12.16 -7.96
N LYS A 139 -9.77 12.41 -7.53
CA LYS A 139 -10.12 13.67 -6.87
C LYS A 139 -9.40 13.87 -5.53
N LEU A 140 -9.08 12.78 -4.83
CA LEU A 140 -8.43 12.82 -3.51
C LEU A 140 -6.90 12.75 -3.62
N ALA A 141 -6.38 11.98 -4.58
CA ALA A 141 -4.95 11.68 -4.66
C ALA A 141 -4.22 12.37 -5.83
N GLY A 142 -4.93 13.18 -6.64
CA GLY A 142 -4.36 13.73 -7.87
C GLY A 142 -4.00 12.63 -8.87
N GLU A 143 -2.81 12.73 -9.49
CA GLU A 143 -2.31 11.73 -10.42
C GLU A 143 -1.53 10.62 -9.70
N ILE A 144 -2.11 9.42 -9.68
CA ILE A 144 -1.49 8.21 -9.11
C ILE A 144 -0.77 7.48 -10.24
N ARG A 145 0.49 7.12 -10.01
CA ARG A 145 1.23 6.17 -10.86
C ARG A 145 1.11 4.78 -10.28
N GLY A 146 0.58 3.84 -11.05
CA GLY A 146 0.30 2.47 -10.60
C GLY A 146 1.03 1.42 -11.43
N SER A 147 1.52 0.37 -10.77
CA SER A 147 2.00 -0.86 -11.39
C SER A 147 1.68 -2.06 -10.48
N PHE A 148 2.03 -3.27 -10.89
CA PHE A 148 1.87 -4.46 -10.05
C PHE A 148 2.72 -5.63 -10.52
N PHE A 149 2.86 -6.64 -9.67
CA PHE A 149 3.28 -7.99 -10.09
C PHE A 149 2.44 -9.07 -9.42
N LYS A 150 2.31 -10.22 -10.09
CA LYS A 150 1.65 -11.41 -9.53
C LYS A 150 2.56 -12.09 -8.50
N VAL A 151 1.97 -12.52 -7.39
CA VAL A 151 2.58 -13.39 -6.38
C VAL A 151 2.36 -14.83 -6.81
N LYS A 152 3.43 -15.64 -6.84
CA LYS A 152 3.39 -17.01 -7.34
C LYS A 152 3.43 -18.05 -6.24
N GLN A 153 4.13 -17.75 -5.14
CA GLN A 153 4.26 -18.65 -4.01
C GLN A 153 3.08 -18.50 -3.05
N THR A 154 3.00 -19.41 -2.08
CA THR A 154 1.99 -19.40 -1.03
C THR A 154 2.64 -18.85 0.25
N TRP A 155 1.98 -17.86 0.85
CA TRP A 155 2.48 -17.08 1.98
C TRP A 155 1.53 -17.07 3.19
N LEU A 156 0.31 -17.57 3.00
CA LEU A 156 -0.72 -17.90 3.99
C LEU A 156 -1.28 -19.28 3.66
#